data_AF-A0A944RN82-F1
#
_entry.id   AF-A0A944RN82-F1
#
_cell.length_a   1.000
_cell.length_b   1.000
_cell.length_c   1.000
_cell.angle_alpha   90.00
_cell.angle_beta   90.00
_cell.angle_gamma   90.00
#
_symmetry.space_group_name_H-M   'P 1'
#
loop_
_entity.id
_entity.type
_entity.pdbx_description
1 polymer ?
#
loop_
_entity_poly.entity_id
_entity_poly.type
_entity_poly.pdbx_seq_one_letter_code
_entity_poly.pdbx_strand_id
1 'polypeptide(L)'
;MGFFDSFRKKKPDVMLKKPGTKQQEVHITALQKGFSLQFKNKTWVVISVYEYDWGDDFLTVEYKLDCGEDVIYLHVEEDEERVLSTTRKISVKAFGENIQAFVAENEHPPITITYDNKEFFLGEENSGHFRDTDGDTWEEFRSWDYCDETEEFIICIEEWEDDDFEVSFGRVIKESEISRIIQDH
;
A
#
# COMPACT_ATOMS: atom_id res chain seq x y z
N MET A 1 -10.37 10.24 -1.14
CA MET A 1 -10.59 9.33 0.01
C MET A 1 -9.37 8.43 0.09
N GLY A 2 -8.84 8.18 1.30
CA GLY A 2 -7.59 7.43 1.46
C GLY A 2 -7.82 5.96 1.75
N PHE A 3 -6.94 5.12 1.21
CA PHE A 3 -6.88 3.65 1.24
C PHE A 3 -7.22 3.00 2.61
N PHE A 4 -7.07 3.73 3.72
CA PHE A 4 -7.32 3.24 5.08
C PHE A 4 -8.42 3.98 5.86
N ASP A 5 -9.33 4.72 5.23
CA ASP A 5 -10.40 5.47 5.91
C ASP A 5 -11.34 4.56 6.75
N SER A 6 -11.54 3.32 6.30
CA SER A 6 -12.26 2.26 7.03
C SER A 6 -11.55 1.80 8.32
N PHE A 7 -10.21 1.84 8.37
CA PHE A 7 -9.38 1.46 9.51
C PHE A 7 -9.37 2.51 10.63
N ARG A 8 -9.67 3.78 10.29
CA ARG A 8 -9.74 4.88 11.27
C ARG A 8 -10.91 4.78 12.25
N LYS A 9 -11.87 3.87 12.01
CA LYS A 9 -13.09 3.73 12.82
C LYS A 9 -12.91 2.96 14.15
N LYS A 10 -11.72 2.42 14.45
CA LYS A 10 -11.44 1.74 15.73
C LYS A 10 -10.20 2.31 16.43
N LYS A 11 -10.42 3.31 17.30
CA LYS A 11 -9.37 3.84 18.20
C LYS A 11 -9.10 2.90 19.37
N PRO A 12 -7.83 2.76 19.75
CA PRO A 12 -7.43 2.93 21.14
C PRO A 12 -6.61 4.22 21.29
N ASP A 13 -6.93 5.01 22.33
CA ASP A 13 -6.15 6.18 22.76
C ASP A 13 -4.64 5.85 22.83
N VAL A 14 -3.85 6.41 21.92
CA VAL A 14 -2.38 6.43 22.06
C VAL A 14 -1.93 7.87 22.30
N MET A 15 -1.48 8.07 23.54
CA MET A 15 -0.90 9.30 24.05
C MET A 15 0.25 9.81 23.17
N LEU A 16 0.14 11.07 22.74
CA LEU A 16 1.22 11.92 22.27
C LEU A 16 2.43 11.85 23.23
N LYS A 17 3.54 11.28 22.77
CA LYS A 17 4.86 11.46 23.41
C LYS A 17 5.69 12.46 22.60
N LYS A 18 6.26 13.41 23.35
CA LYS A 18 7.08 14.55 22.91
C LYS A 18 8.39 14.12 22.20
N PRO A 19 8.94 15.00 21.34
CA PRO A 19 10.05 14.66 20.45
C PRO A 19 11.37 14.67 21.20
N GLY A 20 12.25 13.73 20.84
CA GLY A 20 13.61 13.71 21.34
C GLY A 20 14.48 12.73 20.56
N THR A 21 15.10 13.19 19.49
CA THR A 21 16.56 13.27 19.29
C THR A 21 16.85 13.73 17.86
N LYS A 22 17.70 14.76 17.70
CA LYS A 22 18.17 15.22 16.38
C LYS A 22 19.14 14.21 15.76
N GLN A 23 18.62 13.15 15.18
CA GLN A 23 19.20 12.57 13.97
C GLN A 23 18.46 13.24 12.81
N GLN A 24 19.10 13.43 11.65
CA GLN A 24 18.35 13.88 10.47
C GLN A 24 17.35 12.77 10.13
N GLU A 25 16.14 12.89 10.68
CA GLU A 25 15.00 12.03 10.39
C GLU A 25 14.64 12.32 8.94
N VAL A 26 15.24 11.57 8.02
CA VAL A 26 14.66 11.43 6.69
C VAL A 26 13.27 10.85 6.94
N HIS A 27 12.24 11.65 6.68
CA HIS A 27 10.87 11.22 6.80
C HIS A 27 10.62 10.06 5.84
N ILE A 28 9.82 9.08 6.25
CA ILE A 28 9.47 7.94 5.40
C ILE A 28 8.83 8.37 4.06
N THR A 29 8.20 9.54 4.02
CA THR A 29 7.65 10.18 2.83
C THR A 29 8.68 10.87 1.92
N ALA A 30 9.93 11.00 2.38
CA ALA A 30 11.01 11.64 1.64
C ALA A 30 12.03 10.62 1.10
N LEU A 31 11.66 9.33 1.03
CA LEU A 31 12.52 8.32 0.42
C LEU A 31 12.63 8.56 -1.08
N GLN A 32 13.84 8.40 -1.60
CA GLN A 32 14.14 8.48 -3.03
C GLN A 32 14.78 7.19 -3.49
N LYS A 33 14.74 6.96 -4.80
CA LYS A 33 15.46 5.85 -5.44
C LYS A 33 16.92 5.85 -5.01
N GLY A 34 17.42 4.67 -4.63
CA GLY A 34 18.75 4.46 -4.08
C GLY A 34 18.85 4.55 -2.56
N PHE A 35 17.83 5.05 -1.85
CA PHE A 35 17.84 5.03 -0.39
C PHE A 35 17.70 3.61 0.12
N SER A 36 18.27 3.32 1.28
CA SER A 36 18.08 2.03 1.95
C SER A 36 17.47 2.17 3.33
N LEU A 37 16.68 1.18 3.74
CA LEU A 37 16.03 1.11 5.05
C LEU A 37 16.16 -0.30 5.64
N GLN A 38 16.07 -0.41 6.97
CA GLN A 38 15.96 -1.71 7.62
C GLN A 38 14.51 -2.04 7.99
N PHE A 39 14.07 -3.22 7.57
CA PHE A 39 12.74 -3.74 7.87
C PHE A 39 12.81 -5.28 7.96
N LYS A 40 12.21 -5.85 9.01
CA LYS A 40 12.21 -7.30 9.29
C LYS A 40 13.62 -7.95 9.22
N ASN A 41 14.62 -7.30 9.82
CA ASN A 41 16.02 -7.74 9.83
C ASN A 41 16.68 -7.88 8.44
N LYS A 42 16.10 -7.26 7.40
CA LYS A 42 16.70 -7.14 6.08
C LYS A 42 16.95 -5.67 5.74
N THR A 43 17.95 -5.44 4.91
CA THR A 43 18.16 -4.13 4.27
C THR A 43 17.42 -4.13 2.94
N TRP A 44 16.60 -3.11 2.75
CA TRP A 44 15.79 -2.90 1.57
C TRP A 44 16.25 -1.63 0.88
N VAL A 45 16.38 -1.68 -0.45
CA VAL A 45 16.76 -0.54 -1.27
C VAL A 45 15.55 -0.08 -2.06
N VAL A 46 15.30 1.23 -2.08
CA VAL A 46 14.25 1.85 -2.89
C VAL A 46 14.69 1.80 -4.35
N ILE A 47 13.98 1.02 -5.16
CA ILE A 47 14.28 0.87 -6.59
C ILE A 47 13.35 1.68 -7.49
N SER A 48 12.14 2.02 -7.01
CA SER A 48 11.19 2.91 -7.67
C SER A 48 10.35 3.65 -6.62
N VAL A 49 9.84 4.83 -7.01
CA VAL A 49 8.90 5.63 -6.21
C VAL A 49 7.67 5.90 -7.05
N TYR A 50 6.51 5.63 -6.49
CA TYR A 50 5.21 5.76 -7.13
C TYR A 50 4.35 6.78 -6.39
N GLU A 51 3.58 7.55 -7.14
CA GLU A 51 2.64 8.52 -6.59
C GLU A 51 1.23 8.18 -7.06
N TYR A 52 0.28 8.38 -6.16
CA TYR A 52 -1.14 8.19 -6.41
C TYR A 52 -1.90 9.47 -6.08
N ASP A 53 -2.73 9.92 -7.01
CA ASP A 53 -3.70 11.00 -6.84
C ASP A 53 -5.11 10.42 -6.78
N TRP A 54 -5.75 10.56 -5.63
CA TRP A 54 -7.09 10.04 -5.37
C TRP A 54 -8.17 11.13 -5.48
N GLY A 55 -7.82 12.29 -6.05
CA GLY A 55 -8.66 13.48 -6.07
C GLY A 55 -8.68 14.22 -4.73
N ASP A 56 -9.38 15.36 -4.71
CA ASP A 56 -9.52 16.22 -3.52
C ASP A 56 -8.18 16.62 -2.85
N ASP A 57 -7.14 16.85 -3.65
CA ASP A 57 -5.77 17.13 -3.21
C ASP A 57 -5.16 16.04 -2.32
N PHE A 58 -5.68 14.81 -2.40
CA PHE A 58 -5.22 13.67 -1.61
C PHE A 58 -4.19 12.82 -2.38
N LEU A 59 -2.93 13.00 -2.01
CA LEU A 59 -1.79 12.28 -2.60
C LEU A 59 -1.22 11.25 -1.63
N THR A 60 -0.89 10.07 -2.15
CA THR A 60 -0.15 9.03 -1.41
C THR A 60 1.07 8.58 -2.19
N VAL A 61 2.01 7.94 -1.49
CA VAL A 61 3.27 7.48 -2.09
C VAL A 61 3.47 6.00 -1.80
N GLU A 62 3.95 5.26 -2.79
CA GLU A 62 4.40 3.88 -2.61
C GLU A 62 5.85 3.71 -3.05
N TYR A 63 6.61 2.96 -2.26
CA TYR A 63 8.00 2.64 -2.56
C TYR A 63 8.15 1.18 -2.95
N LYS A 64 8.71 0.93 -4.13
CA LYS A 64 9.16 -0.41 -4.49
C LYS A 64 10.52 -0.67 -3.88
N LEU A 65 10.58 -1.67 -3.01
CA LEU A 65 11.73 -2.01 -2.19
C LEU A 65 12.28 -3.40 -2.57
N ASP A 66 13.58 -3.50 -2.77
CA ASP A 66 14.28 -4.75 -3.10
C ASP A 66 15.35 -5.07 -2.06
N CYS A 67 15.39 -6.32 -1.58
CA CYS A 67 16.44 -6.83 -0.69
C CYS A 67 17.38 -7.86 -1.34
N GLY A 68 17.27 -8.06 -2.66
CA GLY A 68 18.01 -9.04 -3.47
C GLY A 68 17.37 -10.42 -3.53
N GLU A 69 16.53 -10.78 -2.55
CA GLU A 69 15.80 -12.06 -2.48
C GLU A 69 14.30 -11.92 -2.68
N ASP A 70 13.77 -10.71 -2.45
CA ASP A 70 12.34 -10.43 -2.35
C ASP A 70 12.09 -8.96 -2.65
N VAL A 71 10.90 -8.67 -3.17
CA VAL A 71 10.43 -7.32 -3.52
C VAL A 71 9.14 -7.05 -2.76
N ILE A 72 9.08 -5.91 -2.09
CA ILE A 72 7.86 -5.43 -1.42
C ILE A 72 7.52 -4.04 -1.88
N TYR A 73 6.27 -3.68 -1.70
CA TYR A 73 5.75 -2.35 -1.95
C TYR A 73 5.35 -1.76 -0.59
N LEU A 74 5.94 -0.62 -0.25
CA LEU A 74 5.67 0.11 0.99
C LEU A 74 4.78 1.30 0.66
N HIS A 75 3.50 1.21 1.00
CA HIS A 75 2.55 2.28 0.81
C HIS A 75 2.54 3.20 2.04
N VAL A 76 2.50 4.51 1.80
CA VAL A 76 2.49 5.55 2.81
C VAL A 76 1.33 6.51 2.55
N GLU A 77 0.39 6.51 3.48
CA GLU A 77 -0.74 7.42 3.51
C GLU A 77 -0.51 8.47 4.60
N GLU A 78 -0.51 9.76 4.23
CA GLU A 78 -0.47 10.88 5.18
C GLU A 78 -1.76 11.70 5.09
N ASP A 79 -2.60 11.57 6.11
CA ASP A 79 -3.81 12.38 6.28
C ASP A 79 -3.89 12.89 7.74
N GLU A 80 -4.91 12.52 8.52
CA GLU A 80 -4.98 12.80 9.96
C GLU A 80 -3.95 11.98 10.78
N GLU A 81 -3.79 10.70 10.44
CA GLU A 81 -2.81 9.79 11.02
C GLU A 81 -2.06 9.07 9.90
N ARG A 82 -0.74 8.89 10.06
CA ARG A 82 0.06 8.18 9.07
C ARG A 82 -0.23 6.69 9.13
N VAL A 83 -0.61 6.12 7.99
CA VAL A 83 -0.78 4.67 7.84
C VAL A 83 0.28 4.12 6.89
N LEU A 84 0.87 2.99 7.28
CA LEU A 84 1.89 2.31 6.51
C LEU A 84 1.44 0.88 6.25
N SER A 85 1.68 0.40 5.04
CA SER A 85 1.46 -1.01 4.71
C SER A 85 2.58 -1.55 3.84
N THR A 86 2.78 -2.87 3.93
CA THR A 86 3.73 -3.56 3.06
C THR A 86 3.03 -4.71 2.35
N THR A 87 3.08 -4.70 1.02
CA THR A 87 2.42 -5.69 0.17
C THR A 87 3.41 -6.38 -0.78
N ARG A 88 2.98 -7.51 -1.34
CA ARG A 88 3.63 -8.23 -2.43
C ARG A 88 2.59 -8.49 -3.51
N LYS A 89 2.97 -8.34 -4.77
CA LYS A 89 2.13 -8.77 -5.89
C LYS A 89 1.92 -10.29 -5.80
N ILE A 90 0.66 -10.70 -5.93
CA ILE A 90 0.25 -12.10 -5.98
C ILE A 90 -0.47 -12.35 -7.30
N SER A 91 -0.49 -13.61 -7.72
CA SER A 91 -1.21 -13.99 -8.93
C SER A 91 -2.71 -13.78 -8.75
N VAL A 92 -3.37 -13.12 -9.70
CA VAL A 92 -4.85 -13.01 -9.76
C VAL A 92 -5.52 -14.39 -9.70
N LYS A 93 -4.85 -15.43 -10.24
CA LYS A 93 -5.34 -16.82 -10.17
C LYS A 93 -5.28 -17.45 -8.78
N ALA A 94 -4.69 -16.78 -7.79
CA ALA A 94 -4.63 -17.28 -6.43
C ALA A 94 -5.97 -17.16 -5.69
N PHE A 95 -6.91 -16.38 -6.25
CA PHE A 95 -8.29 -16.33 -5.78
C PHE A 95 -9.09 -17.50 -6.35
N GLY A 96 -9.90 -18.13 -5.50
CA GLY A 96 -10.74 -19.27 -5.89
C GLY A 96 -11.86 -18.91 -6.88
N GLU A 97 -12.21 -17.63 -6.95
CA GLU A 97 -13.17 -17.06 -7.90
C GLU A 97 -12.42 -16.19 -8.92
N ASN A 98 -12.86 -16.23 -10.18
CA ASN A 98 -12.28 -15.39 -11.23
C ASN A 98 -12.78 -13.95 -11.05
N ILE A 99 -12.06 -13.17 -10.24
CA ILE A 99 -12.40 -11.79 -9.91
C ILE A 99 -12.60 -10.91 -11.14
N GLN A 100 -11.81 -11.13 -12.20
CA GLN A 100 -11.91 -10.38 -13.46
C GLN A 100 -13.28 -10.64 -14.13
N ALA A 101 -13.69 -11.90 -14.20
CA ALA A 101 -15.00 -12.26 -14.76
C ALA A 101 -16.14 -11.72 -13.89
N PHE A 102 -15.98 -11.72 -12.56
CA PHE A 102 -16.98 -11.19 -11.64
C PHE A 102 -17.17 -9.69 -11.83
N VAL A 103 -16.08 -8.92 -11.85
CA VAL A 103 -16.11 -7.47 -12.06
C VAL A 103 -16.69 -7.13 -13.44
N ALA A 104 -16.30 -7.86 -14.48
CA ALA A 104 -16.84 -7.66 -15.83
C ALA A 104 -18.36 -7.91 -15.93
N GLU A 105 -18.91 -8.83 -15.14
CA GLU A 105 -20.34 -9.14 -15.13
C GLU A 105 -21.15 -8.21 -14.20
N ASN A 106 -20.58 -7.77 -13.08
CA ASN A 106 -21.30 -7.07 -12.01
C ASN A 106 -20.95 -5.59 -11.88
N GLU A 107 -19.98 -5.09 -12.65
CA GLU A 107 -19.37 -3.74 -12.58
C GLU A 107 -18.66 -3.42 -11.25
N HIS A 108 -18.84 -4.28 -10.23
CA HIS A 108 -18.30 -4.19 -8.88
C HIS A 108 -17.62 -5.51 -8.49
N PRO A 109 -16.62 -5.47 -7.60
CA PRO A 109 -15.95 -6.66 -7.13
C PRO A 109 -16.81 -7.38 -6.06
N PRO A 110 -16.50 -8.64 -5.72
CA PRO A 110 -17.22 -9.34 -4.65
C PRO A 110 -16.98 -8.66 -3.29
N ILE A 111 -18.02 -8.57 -2.45
CA ILE A 111 -17.93 -7.96 -1.11
C ILE A 111 -16.99 -8.75 -0.18
N THR A 112 -16.87 -10.06 -0.39
CA THR A 112 -16.01 -10.94 0.41
C THR A 112 -15.16 -11.79 -0.53
N ILE A 113 -13.88 -11.94 -0.20
CA ILE A 113 -12.95 -12.83 -0.89
C ILE A 113 -12.24 -13.74 0.11
N THR A 114 -11.80 -14.90 -0.36
CA THR A 114 -10.98 -15.83 0.44
C THR A 114 -9.61 -15.98 -0.17
N TYR A 115 -8.58 -15.82 0.66
CA TYR A 115 -7.18 -16.03 0.30
C TYR A 115 -6.43 -16.67 1.46
N ASP A 116 -5.63 -17.70 1.19
CA ASP A 116 -4.86 -18.44 2.20
C ASP A 116 -5.69 -18.90 3.44
N ASN A 117 -6.89 -19.42 3.19
CA ASN A 117 -7.86 -19.84 4.23
C ASN A 117 -8.31 -18.73 5.20
N LYS A 118 -8.18 -17.47 4.79
CA LYS A 118 -8.65 -16.30 5.52
C LYS A 118 -9.68 -15.53 4.68
N GLU A 119 -10.73 -15.06 5.34
CA GLU A 119 -11.74 -14.19 4.72
C GLU A 119 -11.30 -12.73 4.81
N PHE A 120 -11.54 -12.01 3.72
CA PHE A 120 -11.35 -10.57 3.63
C PHE A 120 -12.63 -9.92 3.15
N PHE A 121 -12.88 -8.71 3.63
CA PHE A 121 -14.08 -7.93 3.37
C PHE A 121 -13.70 -6.66 2.63
N LEU A 122 -14.47 -6.31 1.61
CA LEU A 122 -14.32 -5.07 0.87
C LEU A 122 -14.51 -3.90 1.85
N GLY A 123 -13.46 -3.11 2.02
CA GLY A 123 -13.46 -1.89 2.82
C GLY A 123 -13.78 -0.69 1.95
N GLU A 124 -13.06 -0.55 0.84
CA GLU A 124 -13.09 0.66 0.01
C GLU A 124 -13.03 0.35 -1.48
N GLU A 125 -13.71 1.20 -2.25
CA GLU A 125 -13.59 1.27 -3.70
C GLU A 125 -13.09 2.66 -4.05
N ASN A 126 -11.96 2.72 -4.71
CA ASN A 126 -11.26 3.96 -5.04
C ASN A 126 -11.06 4.04 -6.56
N SER A 127 -10.96 5.26 -7.07
CA SER A 127 -10.49 5.53 -8.43
C SER A 127 -9.51 6.67 -8.34
N GLY A 128 -8.43 6.60 -9.11
CA GLY A 128 -7.37 7.58 -9.03
C GLY A 128 -6.47 7.55 -10.25
N HIS A 129 -5.42 8.35 -10.15
CA HIS A 129 -4.34 8.41 -11.11
C HIS A 129 -3.07 7.93 -10.45
N PHE A 130 -2.33 7.07 -11.13
CA PHE A 130 -1.04 6.55 -10.70
C PHE A 130 0.07 7.11 -11.58
N ARG A 131 1.25 7.33 -11.01
CA ARG A 131 2.45 7.67 -11.76
C ARG A 131 3.70 7.01 -11.17
N ASP A 132 4.52 6.45 -12.05
CA ASP A 132 5.93 6.20 -11.76
C ASP A 132 6.73 7.50 -11.86
N THR A 133 7.40 7.90 -10.78
CA THR A 133 8.19 9.14 -10.72
C THR A 133 9.43 9.14 -11.61
N ASP A 134 9.87 7.97 -12.10
CA ASP A 134 10.88 7.89 -13.17
C ASP A 134 10.29 8.30 -14.56
N GLY A 135 8.96 8.40 -14.67
CA GLY A 135 8.22 8.81 -15.86
C GLY A 135 7.40 10.09 -15.67
N ASP A 136 6.73 10.52 -16.75
CA ASP A 136 5.94 11.77 -16.80
C ASP A 136 4.45 11.54 -17.05
N THR A 137 4.00 10.28 -17.09
CA THR A 137 2.62 9.90 -17.42
C THR A 137 1.83 9.51 -16.18
N TRP A 138 0.62 10.04 -16.09
CA TRP A 138 -0.39 9.59 -15.14
C TRP A 138 -1.33 8.61 -15.85
N GLU A 139 -1.64 7.51 -15.18
CA GLU A 139 -2.51 6.44 -15.67
C GLU A 139 -3.74 6.30 -14.76
N GLU A 140 -4.92 6.18 -15.35
CA GLU A 140 -6.16 5.97 -14.60
C GLU A 140 -6.29 4.52 -14.16
N PHE A 141 -6.78 4.32 -12.94
CA PHE A 141 -7.03 2.99 -12.41
C PHE A 141 -8.17 3.01 -11.38
N ARG A 142 -8.75 1.83 -11.15
CA ARG A 142 -9.66 1.56 -10.04
C ARG A 142 -8.95 0.67 -9.02
N SER A 143 -9.20 0.89 -7.74
CA SER A 143 -8.67 0.06 -6.65
C SER A 143 -9.79 -0.43 -5.76
N TRP A 144 -9.66 -1.66 -5.29
CA TRP A 144 -10.52 -2.25 -4.28
C TRP A 144 -9.68 -2.82 -3.15
N ASP A 145 -9.94 -2.29 -1.96
CA ASP A 145 -9.13 -2.56 -0.78
C ASP A 145 -9.93 -3.43 0.18
N TYR A 146 -9.35 -4.57 0.50
CA TYR A 146 -9.93 -5.61 1.32
C TYR A 146 -9.12 -5.78 2.60
N CYS A 147 -9.80 -5.96 3.72
CA CYS A 147 -9.16 -6.23 5.00
C CYS A 147 -9.73 -7.47 5.67
N ASP A 148 -8.92 -8.15 6.47
CA ASP A 148 -9.41 -9.23 7.29
C ASP A 148 -10.15 -8.72 8.53
N GLU A 149 -10.78 -9.61 9.29
CA GLU A 149 -11.52 -9.25 10.51
C GLU A 149 -10.66 -8.50 11.56
N THR A 150 -9.34 -8.66 11.49
CA THR A 150 -8.38 -8.06 12.43
C THR A 150 -7.86 -6.71 11.96
N GLU A 151 -8.16 -6.32 10.72
CA GLU A 151 -7.62 -5.12 10.08
C GLU A 151 -6.07 -5.11 10.05
N GLU A 152 -5.42 -6.29 10.15
CA GLU A 152 -3.96 -6.42 10.05
C GLU A 152 -3.56 -6.73 8.61
N PHE A 153 -4.25 -7.67 7.97
CA PHE A 153 -3.92 -8.13 6.63
C PHE A 153 -4.79 -7.45 5.60
N ILE A 154 -4.17 -7.12 4.47
CA ILE A 154 -4.82 -6.39 3.39
C ILE A 154 -4.61 -7.07 2.05
N ILE A 155 -5.60 -6.95 1.18
CA ILE A 155 -5.52 -7.26 -0.23
C ILE A 155 -5.97 -6.04 -1.00
N CYS A 156 -5.17 -5.59 -1.95
CA CYS A 156 -5.54 -4.50 -2.85
C CYS A 156 -5.57 -5.05 -4.26
N ILE A 157 -6.68 -4.80 -4.95
CA ILE A 157 -6.92 -5.21 -6.33
C ILE A 157 -7.01 -3.93 -7.15
N GLU A 158 -6.09 -3.79 -8.10
CA GLU A 158 -6.03 -2.67 -9.02
C GLU A 158 -6.49 -3.16 -10.39
N GLU A 159 -7.36 -2.39 -11.04
CA GLU A 159 -7.75 -2.58 -12.44
C GLU A 159 -7.32 -1.36 -13.24
N TRP A 160 -6.63 -1.64 -14.33
CA TRP A 160 -6.03 -0.68 -15.25
C TRP A 160 -6.79 -0.66 -16.57
N GLU A 161 -6.34 0.16 -17.52
CA GLU A 161 -6.81 0.08 -18.90
C GLU A 161 -6.61 -1.34 -19.49
N ASP A 162 -7.36 -1.67 -20.54
CA ASP A 162 -7.33 -2.97 -21.23
C ASP A 162 -7.70 -4.20 -20.37
N ASP A 163 -8.51 -4.01 -19.33
CA ASP A 163 -8.94 -5.08 -18.39
C ASP A 163 -7.74 -5.79 -17.74
N ASP A 164 -6.63 -5.08 -17.49
CA ASP A 164 -5.47 -5.63 -16.77
C ASP A 164 -5.68 -5.50 -15.26
N PHE A 165 -5.37 -6.57 -14.53
CA PHE A 165 -5.60 -6.64 -13.10
C PHE A 165 -4.30 -6.97 -12.37
N GLU A 166 -4.01 -6.18 -11.36
CA GLU A 166 -2.94 -6.46 -10.43
C GLU A 166 -3.52 -6.70 -9.04
N VAL A 167 -2.95 -7.68 -8.33
CA VAL A 167 -3.37 -7.94 -6.95
C VAL A 167 -2.16 -7.97 -6.07
N SER A 168 -2.27 -7.29 -4.93
CA SER A 168 -1.26 -7.28 -3.89
C SER A 168 -1.84 -7.82 -2.58
N PHE A 169 -1.03 -8.57 -1.84
CA PHE A 169 -1.36 -9.04 -0.50
C PHE A 169 -0.28 -8.60 0.48
N GLY A 170 -0.71 -8.13 1.64
CA GLY A 170 0.20 -7.56 2.61
C GLY A 170 -0.41 -7.40 3.98
N ARG A 171 0.19 -6.49 4.74
CA ARG A 171 -0.31 -6.10 6.05
C ARG A 171 0.00 -4.65 6.36
N VAL A 172 -0.80 -4.07 7.24
CA VAL A 172 -0.50 -2.81 7.92
C VAL A 172 0.72 -2.99 8.83
N ILE A 173 1.60 -2.01 8.86
CA ILE A 173 2.81 -2.02 9.70
C ILE A 173 2.90 -0.73 10.52
N LYS A 174 3.65 -0.78 11.61
CA LYS A 174 3.97 0.42 12.40
C LYS A 174 5.25 1.06 11.90
N GLU A 175 5.33 2.38 11.99
CA GLU A 175 6.56 3.12 11.64
C GLU A 175 7.78 2.62 12.43
N SER A 176 7.58 2.18 13.68
CA SER A 176 8.65 1.60 14.50
C SER A 176 9.20 0.26 14.02
N GLU A 177 8.54 -0.41 13.06
CA GLU A 177 9.06 -1.61 12.40
C GLU A 177 10.08 -1.28 11.31
N ILE A 178 10.07 -0.04 10.81
CA ILE A 178 11.08 0.49 9.92
C ILE A 178 12.12 1.20 10.77
N SER A 179 13.38 0.87 10.54
CA SER A 179 14.49 1.48 11.26
C SER A 179 15.57 1.90 10.28
N ARG A 180 16.37 2.88 10.70
CA ARG A 180 17.62 3.26 10.04
C ARG A 180 17.46 3.47 8.53
N ILE A 181 17.02 4.66 8.16
CA ILE A 181 17.03 5.12 6.77
C ILE A 181 18.43 5.66 6.47
N ILE A 182 19.02 5.21 5.36
CA ILE A 182 20.34 5.60 4.88
C ILE A 182 20.17 6.16 3.47
N GLN A 183 20.64 7.39 3.28
CA GLN A 183 20.81 7.97 1.97
C GLN A 183 22.13 7.46 1.40
N ASP A 184 22.08 6.71 0.30
CA ASP A 184 23.29 6.39 -0.46
C ASP A 184 23.64 7.60 -1.36
N HIS A 185 24.93 7.97 -1.35
CA HIS A 185 25.50 9.11 -2.09
C HIS A 185 26.05 8.69 -3.45
#